data_AF-A0A8J9S7C0-F1
#
_entry.id   AF-A0A8J9S7C0-F1
#
_cell.length_a   1.000
_cell.length_b   1.000
_cell.length_c   1.000
_cell.angle_alpha   90.00
_cell.angle_beta   90.00
_cell.angle_gamma   90.00
#
_symmetry.space_group_name_H-M   'P 1'
#
loop_
_entity.id
_entity.type
_entity.pdbx_description
1 polymer ?
#
loop_
_entity_poly.entity_id
_entity_poly.type
_entity_poly.pdbx_seq_one_letter_code
_entity_poly.pdbx_strand_id
1 'polypeptide(L)'
;MCASQPQSADLLAVLREFKAAQEKRVRQYVLFNSGFAEYLRSKDEAPYRQLMVDTTREFAEVNEIVRCAEARLRGDLARPDLAAHLRQLQEAEKAKLKFTLVQQALRREASQERFSWQQGSSAQQQSSSAIGEAPLEGASHPNGHGHCCSMPPEPTQEEFNNALAEATQELQAAVTSINDTLEELREAEEELVEEAD
;
A
#
# COMPACT_ATOMS: atom_id res chain seq x y z
N MET A 1 -42.31 -22.73 3.87
CA MET A 1 -41.61 -22.02 2.77
C MET A 1 -40.26 -22.69 2.66
N CYS A 2 -40.07 -23.57 1.67
CA CYS A 2 -38.78 -24.23 1.47
C CYS A 2 -37.83 -23.20 0.86
N ALA A 3 -36.81 -22.80 1.60
CA ALA A 3 -35.68 -22.09 1.00
C ALA A 3 -35.05 -23.05 0.00
N SER A 4 -35.16 -22.74 -1.29
CA SER A 4 -34.39 -23.43 -2.33
C SER A 4 -32.92 -23.34 -1.92
N GLN A 5 -32.23 -24.48 -1.84
CA GLN A 5 -30.79 -24.48 -1.62
C GLN A 5 -30.12 -23.58 -2.68
N PRO A 6 -29.12 -22.77 -2.31
CA PRO A 6 -28.35 -22.01 -3.30
C PRO A 6 -27.80 -23.02 -4.32
N GLN A 7 -27.99 -22.73 -5.61
CA GLN A 7 -27.48 -23.63 -6.64
C GLN A 7 -25.94 -23.49 -6.64
N SER A 8 -25.22 -24.60 -6.53
CA SER A 8 -23.74 -24.61 -6.53
C SER A 8 -23.17 -23.85 -7.73
N ALA A 9 -23.86 -23.87 -8.88
CA ALA A 9 -23.52 -23.08 -10.06
C ALA A 9 -23.49 -21.56 -9.82
N ASP A 10 -24.43 -21.01 -9.05
CA ASP A 10 -24.48 -19.57 -8.73
C ASP A 10 -23.36 -19.16 -7.78
N LEU A 11 -23.03 -20.01 -6.80
CA LEU A 11 -21.89 -19.82 -5.90
C LEU A 11 -20.57 -19.81 -6.68
N LEU A 12 -20.36 -20.81 -7.53
CA LEU A 12 -19.18 -20.90 -8.38
C LEU A 12 -19.07 -19.70 -9.33
N ALA A 13 -20.19 -19.19 -9.85
CA ALA A 13 -20.19 -17.99 -10.68
C ALA A 13 -19.69 -16.76 -9.91
N VAL A 14 -20.13 -16.56 -8.67
CA VAL A 14 -19.65 -15.47 -7.81
C VAL A 14 -18.15 -15.61 -7.50
N LEU A 15 -17.69 -16.81 -7.16
CA LEU A 15 -16.27 -17.04 -6.85
C LEU A 15 -15.37 -16.80 -8.07
N ARG A 16 -15.81 -17.17 -9.28
CA ARG A 16 -15.08 -16.88 -10.53
C ARG A 16 -14.98 -15.39 -10.81
N GLU A 17 -16.08 -14.64 -10.63
CA GLU A 17 -16.10 -13.18 -10.79
C GLU A 17 -15.13 -12.52 -9.79
N PHE A 18 -15.18 -12.96 -8.53
CA PHE A 18 -14.26 -12.54 -7.48
C PHE A 18 -12.79 -12.82 -7.84
N LYS A 19 -12.46 -14.04 -8.31
CA LYS A 19 -11.10 -14.41 -8.71
C LYS A 19 -10.58 -13.54 -9.85
N ALA A 20 -11.41 -13.28 -10.87
CA ALA A 20 -11.05 -12.37 -11.97
C ALA A 20 -10.78 -10.94 -11.46
N ALA A 21 -11.58 -10.46 -10.52
CA ALA A 21 -11.34 -9.17 -9.86
C ALA A 21 -10.01 -9.16 -9.09
N GLN A 22 -9.65 -10.27 -8.42
CA GLN A 22 -8.37 -10.37 -7.73
C GLN A 22 -7.16 -10.41 -8.66
N GLU A 23 -7.24 -11.13 -9.79
CA GLU A 23 -6.18 -11.08 -10.79
C GLU A 23 -5.97 -9.67 -11.36
N LYS A 24 -7.06 -8.92 -11.56
CA LYS A 24 -7.00 -7.52 -11.97
C LYS A 24 -6.30 -6.69 -10.89
N ARG A 25 -6.64 -6.88 -9.60
CA ARG A 25 -5.99 -6.19 -8.47
C ARG A 25 -4.49 -6.44 -8.43
N VAL A 26 -4.06 -7.69 -8.57
CA VAL A 26 -2.63 -8.08 -8.57
C VAL A 26 -1.88 -7.35 -9.70
N ARG A 27 -2.44 -7.34 -10.92
CA ARG A 27 -1.86 -6.60 -12.05
C ARG A 27 -1.73 -5.10 -11.75
N GLN A 28 -2.73 -4.51 -11.10
CA GLN A 28 -2.68 -3.09 -10.71
C GLN A 28 -1.61 -2.80 -9.68
N TYR A 29 -1.42 -3.65 -8.66
CA TYR A 29 -0.31 -3.48 -7.72
C TYR A 29 1.06 -3.58 -8.39
N VAL A 30 1.24 -4.50 -9.34
CA VAL A 30 2.49 -4.64 -10.10
C VAL A 30 2.77 -3.35 -10.89
N LEU A 31 1.78 -2.84 -11.62
CA LEU A 31 1.91 -1.61 -12.40
C LEU A 31 2.19 -0.39 -11.49
N PHE A 32 1.47 -0.29 -10.38
CA PHE A 32 1.62 0.81 -9.44
C PHE A 32 3.03 0.85 -8.83
N ASN A 33 3.54 -0.32 -8.40
CA ASN A 33 4.87 -0.42 -7.81
C ASN A 33 5.98 -0.18 -8.83
N SER A 34 5.84 -0.66 -10.08
CA SER A 34 6.82 -0.42 -11.12
C SER A 34 6.83 1.05 -11.56
N GLY A 35 5.67 1.68 -11.69
CA GLY A 35 5.57 3.11 -12.00
C GLY A 35 6.11 4.01 -10.89
N PHE A 36 5.96 3.61 -9.62
CA PHE A 36 6.62 4.32 -8.52
C PHE A 36 8.16 4.19 -8.58
N ALA A 37 8.68 3.00 -8.88
CA ALA A 37 10.12 2.82 -9.06
C ALA A 37 10.67 3.65 -10.23
N GLU A 38 9.92 3.73 -11.34
CA GLU A 38 10.25 4.59 -12.47
C GLU A 38 10.28 6.06 -12.06
N TYR A 39 9.25 6.52 -11.34
CA TYR A 39 9.19 7.89 -10.81
C TYR A 39 10.40 8.23 -9.93
N LEU A 40 10.80 7.34 -9.02
CA LEU A 40 11.97 7.58 -8.18
C LEU A 40 13.26 7.74 -8.99
N ARG A 41 13.36 7.07 -10.14
CA ARG A 41 14.51 7.10 -11.06
C ARG A 41 14.49 8.34 -11.96
N SER A 42 13.37 8.60 -12.64
CA SER A 42 13.24 9.67 -13.63
C SER A 42 13.00 11.04 -13.00
N LYS A 43 12.45 11.07 -11.79
CA LYS A 43 11.88 12.25 -11.12
C LYS A 43 10.76 12.94 -11.92
N ASP A 44 10.24 12.28 -12.96
CA ASP A 44 9.12 12.78 -13.75
C ASP A 44 7.80 12.44 -13.05
N GLU A 45 7.17 13.47 -12.50
CA GLU A 45 5.95 13.35 -11.72
C GLU A 45 4.69 13.23 -12.59
N ALA A 46 4.72 13.68 -13.85
CA ALA A 46 3.52 13.72 -14.69
C ALA A 46 3.00 12.31 -15.06
N PRO A 47 3.82 11.37 -15.56
CA PRO A 47 3.38 10.00 -15.81
C PRO A 47 2.92 9.29 -14.54
N TYR A 48 3.58 9.54 -13.41
CA TYR A 48 3.23 8.91 -12.14
C TYR A 48 1.90 9.43 -11.57
N ARG A 49 1.63 10.74 -11.68
CA ARG A 49 0.31 11.31 -11.31
C ARG A 49 -0.81 10.69 -12.14
N GLN A 50 -0.61 10.55 -13.45
CA GLN A 50 -1.60 9.93 -14.32
C GLN A 50 -1.83 8.46 -13.92
N LEU A 51 -0.75 7.72 -13.66
CA LEU A 51 -0.83 6.36 -13.15
C LEU A 51 -1.62 6.27 -11.84
N MET A 52 -1.40 7.17 -10.88
CA MET A 52 -2.16 7.19 -9.63
C MET A 52 -3.67 7.35 -9.87
N VAL A 53 -4.07 8.22 -10.79
CA VAL A 53 -5.48 8.42 -11.17
C VAL A 53 -6.05 7.14 -11.75
N ASP A 54 -5.35 6.53 -12.71
CA ASP A 54 -5.80 5.30 -13.37
C ASP A 54 -5.87 4.14 -12.37
N THR A 55 -4.81 3.88 -11.60
CA THR A 55 -4.79 2.84 -10.57
C THR A 55 -5.90 3.02 -9.53
N THR A 56 -6.20 4.26 -9.12
CA THR A 56 -7.30 4.52 -8.17
C THR A 56 -8.66 4.12 -8.75
N ARG A 57 -8.91 4.43 -10.03
CA ARG A 57 -10.13 4.01 -10.72
C ARG A 57 -10.22 2.49 -10.81
N GLU A 58 -9.13 1.83 -11.21
CA GLU A 58 -9.10 0.37 -11.35
C GLU A 58 -9.32 -0.33 -10.01
N PHE A 59 -8.73 0.17 -8.91
CA PHE A 59 -9.00 -0.35 -7.58
C PHE A 59 -10.46 -0.12 -7.14
N ALA A 60 -11.05 1.03 -7.47
CA ALA A 60 -12.45 1.30 -7.14
C ALA A 60 -13.40 0.30 -7.84
N GLU A 61 -13.15 0.00 -9.13
CA GLU A 61 -13.93 -0.98 -9.88
C GLU A 61 -13.81 -2.38 -9.28
N VAL A 62 -12.59 -2.83 -8.98
CA VAL A 62 -12.36 -4.12 -8.33
C VAL A 62 -13.05 -4.18 -6.97
N ASN A 63 -12.95 -3.11 -6.17
CA ASN A 63 -13.59 -3.05 -4.86
C ASN A 63 -15.11 -3.21 -4.98
N GLU A 64 -15.73 -2.60 -5.98
CA GLU A 64 -17.17 -2.73 -6.19
C GLU A 64 -17.57 -4.16 -6.56
N ILE A 65 -16.82 -4.83 -7.44
CA ILE A 65 -17.07 -6.23 -7.79
C ILE A 65 -17.02 -7.12 -6.52
N VAL A 66 -15.99 -6.97 -5.69
CA VAL A 66 -15.85 -7.77 -4.47
C VAL A 66 -16.96 -7.44 -3.45
N ARG A 67 -17.40 -6.18 -3.35
CA ARG A 67 -18.52 -5.80 -2.47
C ARG A 67 -19.84 -6.39 -2.95
N CYS A 68 -20.10 -6.38 -4.25
CA CYS A 68 -21.27 -7.03 -4.84
C CYS A 68 -21.25 -8.55 -4.61
N ALA A 69 -20.09 -9.19 -4.78
CA ALA A 69 -19.90 -10.61 -4.46
C ALA A 69 -20.18 -10.91 -2.98
N GLU A 70 -19.61 -10.11 -2.05
CA GLU A 70 -19.88 -10.25 -0.61
C GLU A 70 -21.37 -10.13 -0.29
N ALA A 71 -22.05 -9.14 -0.86
CA ALA A 71 -23.48 -8.91 -0.65
C ALA A 71 -24.34 -10.08 -1.15
N ARG A 72 -24.03 -10.60 -2.35
CA ARG A 72 -24.72 -11.76 -2.94
C ARG A 72 -24.52 -13.04 -2.12
N LEU A 73 -23.30 -13.28 -1.64
CA LEU A 73 -23.00 -14.42 -0.77
C LEU A 73 -23.78 -14.34 0.55
N ARG A 74 -23.81 -13.16 1.18
CA ARG A 74 -24.50 -12.95 2.46
C ARG A 74 -26.03 -13.01 2.33
N GLY A 75 -26.58 -12.47 1.24
CA GLY A 75 -28.01 -12.37 0.99
C GLY A 75 -28.53 -13.56 0.19
N ASP A 76 -28.53 -13.40 -1.13
CA ASP A 76 -29.21 -14.28 -2.09
C ASP A 76 -28.77 -15.74 -1.99
N LEU A 77 -27.48 -15.98 -1.70
CA LEU A 77 -26.89 -17.31 -1.69
C LEU A 77 -26.74 -17.90 -0.28
N ALA A 78 -27.12 -17.14 0.77
CA ALA A 78 -27.11 -17.59 2.16
C ALA A 78 -25.80 -18.29 2.62
N ARG A 79 -24.65 -17.81 2.14
CA ARG A 79 -23.29 -18.22 2.52
C ARG A 79 -22.56 -17.11 3.28
N PRO A 80 -22.95 -16.84 4.54
CA PRO A 80 -22.34 -15.78 5.35
C PRO A 80 -20.87 -16.08 5.71
N ASP A 81 -20.48 -17.36 5.69
CA ASP A 81 -19.11 -17.84 5.85
C ASP A 81 -18.20 -17.33 4.71
N LEU A 82 -18.57 -17.59 3.45
CA LEU A 82 -17.82 -17.09 2.29
C LEU A 82 -17.83 -15.56 2.21
N ALA A 83 -18.94 -14.93 2.59
CA ALA A 83 -19.01 -13.47 2.70
C ALA A 83 -18.03 -12.93 3.77
N ALA A 84 -17.85 -13.64 4.89
CA ALA A 84 -16.89 -13.23 5.93
C ALA A 84 -15.44 -13.32 5.42
N HIS A 85 -15.08 -14.36 4.67
CA HIS A 85 -13.77 -14.44 4.01
C HIS A 85 -13.55 -13.27 3.04
N LEU A 86 -14.52 -12.95 2.18
CA LEU A 86 -14.41 -11.78 1.28
C LEU A 86 -14.25 -10.46 2.06
N ARG A 87 -14.93 -10.33 3.20
CA ARG A 87 -14.80 -9.15 4.06
C ARG A 87 -13.40 -9.03 4.67
N GLN A 88 -12.88 -10.13 5.22
CA GLN A 88 -11.54 -10.20 5.79
C GLN A 88 -10.47 -9.83 4.75
N LEU A 89 -10.60 -10.40 3.55
CA LEU A 89 -9.75 -10.08 2.41
C LEU A 89 -9.80 -8.59 2.05
N GLN A 90 -10.98 -7.96 2.03
CA GLN A 90 -11.08 -6.52 1.74
C GLN A 90 -10.37 -5.66 2.78
N GLU A 91 -10.47 -5.99 4.07
CA GLU A 91 -9.75 -5.26 5.12
C GLU A 91 -8.23 -5.45 5.00
N ALA A 92 -7.78 -6.67 4.69
CA ALA A 92 -6.36 -6.95 4.44
C ALA A 92 -5.84 -6.20 3.20
N GLU A 93 -6.63 -6.13 2.12
CA GLU A 93 -6.28 -5.35 0.91
C GLU A 93 -6.22 -3.85 1.17
N LYS A 94 -7.12 -3.34 2.00
CA LYS A 94 -7.09 -1.94 2.46
C LYS A 94 -5.83 -1.66 3.29
N ALA A 95 -5.46 -2.58 4.18
CA ALA A 95 -4.24 -2.48 4.97
C ALA A 95 -3.00 -2.49 4.05
N LYS A 96 -2.93 -3.44 3.10
CA LYS A 96 -1.87 -3.54 2.09
C LYS A 96 -1.72 -2.25 1.30
N LEU A 97 -2.81 -1.68 0.79
CA LEU A 97 -2.77 -0.40 0.05
C LEU A 97 -2.26 0.73 0.95
N LYS A 98 -2.79 0.86 2.18
CA LYS A 98 -2.34 1.88 3.15
C LYS A 98 -0.84 1.80 3.37
N PHE A 99 -0.30 0.63 3.69
CA PHE A 99 1.11 0.47 4.00
C PHE A 99 2.02 0.56 2.77
N THR A 100 1.51 0.19 1.59
CA THR A 100 2.17 0.50 0.31
C THR A 100 2.34 2.00 0.14
N LEU A 101 1.29 2.80 0.37
CA LEU A 101 1.35 4.26 0.26
C LEU A 101 2.28 4.88 1.30
N VAL A 102 2.28 4.39 2.55
CA VAL A 102 3.21 4.85 3.59
C VAL A 102 4.65 4.59 3.17
N GLN A 103 4.98 3.39 2.71
CA GLN A 103 6.33 3.07 2.22
C GLN A 103 6.72 3.95 1.04
N GLN A 104 5.83 4.16 0.06
CA GLN A 104 6.10 5.00 -1.09
C GLN A 104 6.34 6.46 -0.66
N ALA A 105 5.57 6.99 0.28
CA ALA A 105 5.79 8.33 0.83
C ALA A 105 7.17 8.44 1.51
N LEU A 106 7.51 7.51 2.40
CA LEU A 106 8.82 7.47 3.08
C LEU A 106 9.98 7.41 2.08
N ARG A 107 9.89 6.52 1.09
CA ARG A 107 10.91 6.38 0.04
C ARG A 107 11.02 7.63 -0.83
N ARG A 108 9.91 8.28 -1.15
CA ARG A 108 9.90 9.54 -1.90
C ARG A 108 10.65 10.62 -1.13
N GLU A 109 10.33 10.84 0.14
CA GLU A 109 11.01 11.86 0.97
C GLU A 109 12.51 11.56 1.09
N ALA A 110 12.89 10.29 1.34
CA ALA A 110 14.29 9.90 1.36
C ALA A 110 15.01 10.17 0.02
N SER A 111 14.33 9.98 -1.10
CA SER A 111 14.90 10.21 -2.44
C SER A 111 15.12 11.69 -2.80
N GLN A 112 14.62 12.61 -1.97
CA GLN A 112 14.82 14.05 -2.12
C GLN A 112 16.08 14.56 -1.39
N GLU A 113 16.79 13.69 -0.66
CA GLU A 113 18.01 14.03 0.10
C GLU A 113 17.81 15.21 1.07
N ARG A 114 16.59 15.35 1.61
CA ARG A 114 16.18 16.50 2.43
C ARG A 114 16.64 16.42 3.87
N PHE A 115 17.02 15.23 4.35
CA PHE A 115 17.39 15.03 5.73
C PHE A 115 18.86 15.34 5.97
N SER A 116 19.15 16.07 7.05
CA SER A 116 20.49 16.44 7.48
C SER A 116 21.41 15.22 7.67
N TRP A 117 20.88 14.10 8.17
CA TRP A 117 21.62 12.85 8.36
C TRP A 117 21.95 12.11 7.06
N GLN A 118 21.31 12.44 5.92
CA GLN A 118 21.66 11.86 4.62
C GLN A 118 22.96 12.44 4.05
N GLN A 119 23.30 13.68 4.44
CA GLN A 119 24.49 14.38 3.95
C GLN A 119 25.76 13.99 4.73
N GLY A 120 25.61 13.40 5.93
CA GLY A 120 26.74 12.99 6.77
C GLY A 120 27.49 11.75 6.26
N SER A 121 26.86 10.90 5.44
CA SER A 121 27.48 9.66 4.93
C SER A 121 28.27 9.83 3.63
N SER A 122 28.09 10.93 2.88
CA SER A 122 28.82 11.21 1.63
C SER A 122 30.14 11.98 1.87
N ALA A 123 30.30 12.64 3.01
CA ALA A 123 31.47 13.46 3.33
C ALA A 123 32.72 12.69 3.82
N GLN A 124 32.59 11.40 4.15
CA GLN A 124 33.68 10.64 4.78
C GLN A 124 34.66 9.99 3.78
N GLN A 125 34.50 10.24 2.49
CA GLN A 125 35.37 9.73 1.43
C GLN A 125 36.05 10.86 0.63
N GLN A 126 36.35 11.99 1.26
CA GLN A 126 37.26 13.02 0.72
C GLN A 126 37.56 14.10 1.77
N SER A 127 38.36 13.81 2.79
CA SER A 127 39.17 14.86 3.44
C SER A 127 40.37 14.28 4.19
N SER A 128 41.50 14.23 3.48
CA SER A 128 42.81 14.29 4.12
C SER A 128 43.56 15.40 3.40
N SER A 129 43.36 16.64 3.87
CA SER A 129 44.29 17.78 3.78
C SER A 129 43.53 19.09 4.04
N ALA A 130 43.74 19.69 5.20
CA ALA A 130 44.17 21.09 5.36
C ALA A 130 43.89 21.56 6.78
N ILE A 131 44.96 21.82 7.51
CA ILE A 131 45.00 22.59 8.75
C ILE A 131 44.86 24.06 8.33
N GLY A 132 43.94 24.81 8.96
CA GLY A 132 43.80 26.24 8.77
C GLY A 132 42.87 26.85 9.81
N GLU A 133 43.47 27.59 10.73
CA GLU A 133 42.88 28.22 11.92
C GLU A 133 41.86 29.32 11.61
N ALA A 134 40.91 29.54 12.54
CA ALA A 134 39.97 30.67 12.60
C ALA A 134 40.67 31.96 13.10
N PRO A 135 40.05 33.18 12.99
CA PRO A 135 39.05 33.58 14.01
C PRO A 135 37.96 34.63 13.61
N LEU A 136 36.80 34.47 14.27
CA LEU A 136 35.98 35.45 15.03
C LEU A 136 35.30 36.72 14.42
N GLU A 137 34.06 36.90 14.92
CA GLU A 137 33.27 38.13 15.24
C GLU A 137 32.24 38.72 14.24
N GLY A 138 30.95 38.60 14.61
CA GLY A 138 30.11 39.76 14.93
C GLY A 138 29.15 40.33 13.87
N ALA A 139 27.84 40.10 14.03
CA ALA A 139 26.79 41.13 13.83
C ALA A 139 25.40 40.62 14.27
N SER A 140 24.85 41.24 15.32
CA SER A 140 23.45 41.18 15.69
C SER A 140 22.64 42.21 14.91
N HIS A 141 21.50 41.83 14.32
CA HIS A 141 20.41 42.76 14.05
C HIS A 141 19.05 42.04 14.24
N PRO A 142 18.12 42.59 15.05
CA PRO A 142 16.79 42.05 15.20
C PRO A 142 15.86 42.74 14.18
N ASN A 143 15.12 41.97 13.39
CA ASN A 143 13.88 42.50 12.82
C ASN A 143 12.81 41.41 12.77
N GLY A 144 11.70 41.71 13.42
CA GLY A 144 10.56 40.83 13.54
C GLY A 144 9.82 40.65 12.22
N HIS A 145 9.62 39.39 11.88
CA HIS A 145 8.51 38.85 11.10
C HIS A 145 8.37 37.41 11.61
N GLY A 146 7.33 37.01 12.33
CA GLY A 146 5.94 37.20 11.95
C GLY A 146 5.40 35.99 11.19
N HIS A 147 5.81 34.75 11.51
CA HIS A 147 5.06 33.52 11.21
C HIS A 147 5.70 32.32 11.92
N CYS A 148 5.29 32.01 13.15
CA CYS A 148 5.67 30.74 13.79
C CYS A 148 4.82 29.58 13.24
N CYS A 149 4.92 29.32 11.94
CA CYS A 149 4.72 27.96 11.45
C CYS A 149 5.94 27.18 11.88
N SER A 150 5.92 26.66 13.11
CA SER A 150 6.88 25.66 13.54
C SER A 150 6.68 24.46 12.63
N MET A 151 7.52 24.36 11.60
CA MET A 151 7.63 23.12 10.84
C MET A 151 7.94 22.01 11.85
N PRO A 152 7.26 20.85 11.76
CA PRO A 152 7.60 19.70 12.59
C PRO A 152 9.11 19.43 12.49
N PRO A 153 9.77 19.06 13.60
CA PRO A 153 11.19 18.74 13.57
C PRO A 153 11.45 17.62 12.57
N GLU A 154 12.61 17.68 11.93
CA GLU A 154 13.09 16.63 11.04
C GLU A 154 13.12 15.28 11.80
N PRO A 155 12.64 14.17 11.21
CA PRO A 155 12.77 12.86 11.84
C PRO A 155 14.23 12.45 11.91
N THR A 156 14.61 11.82 13.00
CA THR A 156 15.92 11.17 13.13
C THR A 156 16.04 9.99 12.16
N GLN A 157 17.28 9.58 11.86
CA GLN A 157 17.53 8.41 11.02
C GLN A 157 16.91 7.13 11.61
N GLU A 158 16.92 6.99 12.94
CA GLU A 158 16.32 5.86 13.64
C GLU A 158 14.80 5.86 13.52
N GLU A 159 14.13 6.99 13.76
CA GLU A 159 12.68 7.12 13.59
C GLU A 159 12.24 6.81 12.17
N PHE A 160 13.00 7.29 11.16
CA PHE A 160 12.72 6.98 9.76
C PHE A 160 12.86 5.47 9.47
N ASN A 161 13.96 4.85 9.91
CA ASN A 161 14.21 3.43 9.70
C ASN A 161 13.15 2.56 10.38
N ASN A 162 12.77 2.92 11.61
CA ASN A 162 11.72 2.24 12.36
C ASN A 162 10.37 2.35 11.66
N ALA A 163 9.98 3.54 11.19
CA ALA A 163 8.75 3.73 10.44
C ALA A 163 8.72 2.91 9.12
N LEU A 164 9.86 2.83 8.43
CA LEU A 164 9.98 2.01 7.22
C LEU A 164 9.88 0.52 7.54
N ALA A 165 10.51 0.06 8.63
CA ALA A 165 10.46 -1.32 9.08
C ALA A 165 9.03 -1.72 9.49
N GLU A 166 8.35 -0.89 10.29
CA GLU A 166 6.95 -1.09 10.69
C GLU A 166 6.04 -1.17 9.47
N ALA A 167 6.13 -0.21 8.55
CA ALA A 167 5.33 -0.24 7.33
C ALA A 167 5.61 -1.49 6.46
N THR A 168 6.84 -2.03 6.52
CA THR A 168 7.20 -3.29 5.82
C THR A 168 6.59 -4.51 6.49
N GLN A 169 6.68 -4.59 7.81
CA GLN A 169 6.11 -5.70 8.57
C GLN A 169 4.58 -5.74 8.41
N GLU A 170 3.92 -4.59 8.52
CA GLU A 170 2.48 -4.47 8.36
C GLU A 170 2.02 -4.80 6.93
N LEU A 171 2.80 -4.39 5.92
CA LEU A 171 2.55 -4.77 4.53
C LEU A 171 2.65 -6.30 4.35
N GLN A 172 3.66 -6.93 4.96
CA GLN A 172 3.83 -8.39 4.91
C GLN A 172 2.69 -9.11 5.62
N ALA A 173 2.29 -8.65 6.80
CA ALA A 173 1.16 -9.20 7.55
C ALA A 173 -0.14 -9.14 6.72
N ALA A 174 -0.40 -8.02 6.05
CA ALA A 174 -1.53 -7.89 5.15
C ALA A 174 -1.46 -8.88 3.97
N VAL A 175 -0.29 -9.06 3.36
CA VAL A 175 -0.09 -10.02 2.26
C VAL A 175 -0.31 -11.47 2.73
N THR A 176 0.20 -11.84 3.91
CA THR A 176 -0.05 -13.15 4.50
C THR A 176 -1.55 -13.36 4.72
N SER A 177 -2.24 -12.42 5.36
CA SER A 177 -3.69 -12.51 5.57
C SER A 177 -4.47 -12.63 4.25
N ILE A 178 -4.03 -11.96 3.18
CA ILE A 178 -4.66 -12.09 1.86
C ILE A 178 -4.50 -13.52 1.32
N ASN A 179 -3.28 -14.06 1.39
CA ASN A 179 -2.99 -15.39 0.85
C ASN A 179 -3.72 -16.48 1.63
N ASP A 180 -3.74 -16.39 2.96
CA ASP A 180 -4.43 -17.34 3.82
C ASP A 180 -5.93 -17.38 3.49
N THR A 181 -6.58 -16.21 3.38
CA THR A 181 -8.00 -16.12 3.01
C THR A 181 -8.27 -16.57 1.57
N LEU A 182 -7.34 -16.36 0.64
CA LEU A 182 -7.47 -16.88 -0.72
C LEU A 182 -7.39 -18.41 -0.77
N GLU A 183 -6.59 -19.03 0.09
CA GLU A 183 -6.53 -20.49 0.20
C GLU A 183 -7.81 -21.05 0.83
N GLU A 184 -8.32 -20.45 1.91
CA GLU A 184 -9.62 -20.82 2.50
C GLU A 184 -10.77 -20.78 1.46
N LEU A 185 -10.81 -19.73 0.64
CA LEU A 185 -11.80 -19.59 -0.45
C LEU A 185 -11.60 -20.61 -1.56
N ARG A 186 -10.36 -21.04 -1.80
CA ARG A 186 -10.03 -22.05 -2.80
C ARG A 186 -10.50 -23.43 -2.34
N GLU A 187 -10.20 -23.80 -1.09
CA GLU A 187 -10.68 -25.05 -0.49
C GLU A 187 -12.21 -25.12 -0.53
N ALA A 188 -12.89 -24.04 -0.16
CA ALA A 188 -14.35 -23.98 -0.23
C ALA A 188 -14.93 -24.07 -1.66
N GLU A 189 -14.20 -23.58 -2.66
CA GLU A 189 -14.60 -23.77 -4.07
C GLU A 189 -14.43 -25.22 -4.51
N GLU A 190 -13.35 -25.89 -4.10
CA GLU A 190 -13.09 -27.30 -4.42
C GLU A 190 -14.21 -28.19 -3.84
N GLU A 191 -14.62 -27.96 -2.58
CA GLU A 191 -15.78 -28.63 -1.96
C GLU A 191 -17.07 -28.42 -2.77
N LEU A 192 -17.34 -27.18 -3.20
CA LEU A 192 -18.53 -26.85 -3.99
C LEU A 192 -18.55 -27.50 -5.37
N VAL A 193 -17.38 -27.74 -5.97
CA VAL A 193 -17.26 -28.46 -7.24
C VAL A 193 -17.53 -29.95 -7.03
N GLU A 194 -16.97 -30.56 -5.99
CA GLU A 194 -17.21 -31.97 -5.66
C GLU A 194 -18.69 -32.26 -5.34
N GLU A 195 -19.40 -31.32 -4.71
CA GLU A 195 -20.84 -31.44 -4.44
C GLU A 195 -21.73 -31.30 -5.70
N ALA A 196 -21.19 -30.73 -6.78
CA ALA A 196 -21.92 -30.46 -8.01
C ALA A 196 -21.83 -31.58 -9.06
N ASP A 197 -20.84 -32.47 -8.92
CA ASP A 197 -20.60 -33.66 -9.77
C ASP A 197 -21.39 -34.91 -9.29
#